data_AF-A0A9D7MB23-F1
#
_entry.id   AF-A0A9D7MB23-F1
#
_cell.length_a   1.000
_cell.length_b   1.000
_cell.length_c   1.000
_cell.angle_alpha   90.00
_cell.angle_beta   90.00
_cell.angle_gamma   90.00
#
_symmetry.space_group_name_H-M   'P 1'
#
loop_
_entity.id
_entity.type
_entity.pdbx_description
1 polymer ?
#
loop_
_entity_poly.entity_id
_entity_poly.type
_entity_poly.pdbx_seq_one_letter_code
_entity_poly.pdbx_strand_id
1 'polypeptide(L)'
;MSKLDESMEPRWISAEDSPWGIPVFDCRAIATTMVSTATQSDSAEQFMALRESDGSHVFGKRPNNAVQIEVDVSYPASMASLPDRGVICRAETLDDKWDIAIDDGVVYFSRSWTGELVYNCDLEKHGDHYHVTSIVLSEDIIDENDVYYHVHVVNYLLFSHVFDVVYPHPLPLTEELSEDDILMSSFASFGRKGWFATKERFGNSE
;
A
#
# COMPACT_ATOMS: atom_id res chain seq x y z
N MET A 1 14.73 11.22 -26.03
CA MET A 1 14.09 11.91 -24.90
C MET A 1 12.70 12.33 -25.34
N SER A 2 11.70 11.51 -25.03
CA SER A 2 10.30 11.92 -25.13
C SER A 2 10.12 13.08 -24.16
N LYS A 3 9.50 14.18 -24.60
CA LYS A 3 9.01 15.19 -23.66
C LYS A 3 8.11 14.43 -22.67
N LEU A 4 8.44 14.47 -21.38
CA LEU A 4 7.39 14.23 -20.39
C LEU A 4 6.29 15.24 -20.72
N ASP A 5 5.04 14.79 -20.73
CA ASP A 5 3.91 15.71 -20.74
C ASP A 5 4.12 16.69 -19.57
N GLU A 6 4.09 18.01 -19.83
CA GLU A 6 4.25 19.04 -18.80
C GLU A 6 3.25 18.85 -17.64
N SER A 7 2.18 18.08 -17.86
CA SER A 7 1.20 17.65 -16.87
C SER A 7 1.71 16.67 -15.79
N MET A 8 2.90 16.09 -15.95
CA MET A 8 3.47 15.07 -15.05
C MET A 8 4.76 15.50 -14.36
N GLU A 9 5.10 16.80 -14.33
CA GLU A 9 6.23 17.26 -13.50
C GLU A 9 5.91 17.08 -12.00
N PRO A 10 6.82 16.49 -11.20
CA PRO A 10 6.65 16.36 -9.76
C PRO A 10 6.41 17.72 -9.11
N ARG A 11 5.35 17.83 -8.31
CA ARG A 11 5.00 19.07 -7.61
C ARG A 11 4.02 18.81 -6.48
N TRP A 12 4.00 19.74 -5.53
CA TRP A 12 2.90 19.87 -4.59
C TRP A 12 1.64 20.41 -5.27
N ILE A 13 0.52 19.75 -5.02
CA ILE A 13 -0.84 20.16 -5.36
C ILE A 13 -1.49 20.65 -4.07
N SER A 14 -2.09 21.84 -4.12
CA SER A 14 -2.76 22.44 -2.97
C SER A 14 -3.97 21.64 -2.53
N ALA A 15 -4.44 21.85 -1.29
CA ALA A 15 -5.67 21.25 -0.80
C ALA A 15 -6.91 21.63 -1.62
N GLU A 16 -6.94 22.85 -2.17
CA GLU A 16 -8.06 23.36 -2.99
C GLU A 16 -8.14 22.66 -4.35
N ASP A 17 -6.99 22.26 -4.90
CA ASP A 17 -6.88 21.63 -6.20
C ASP A 17 -6.88 20.10 -6.13
N SER A 18 -6.70 19.50 -4.95
CA SER A 18 -6.67 18.06 -4.78
C SER A 18 -8.08 17.49 -4.58
N PRO A 19 -8.39 16.31 -5.14
CA PRO A 19 -9.71 15.69 -4.99
C PRO A 19 -9.98 15.19 -3.56
N TRP A 20 -8.95 15.19 -2.70
CA TRP A 20 -9.04 14.75 -1.30
C TRP A 20 -9.17 15.92 -0.31
N GLY A 21 -9.11 17.17 -0.79
CA GLY A 21 -9.19 18.35 0.07
C GLY A 21 -7.96 18.55 0.96
N ILE A 22 -6.83 17.92 0.62
CA ILE A 22 -5.57 17.95 1.36
C ILE A 22 -4.38 18.18 0.43
N PRO A 23 -3.26 18.77 0.87
CA PRO A 23 -2.07 18.89 0.06
C PRO A 23 -1.48 17.52 -0.27
N VAL A 24 -1.14 17.31 -1.55
CA VAL A 24 -0.51 16.07 -2.03
C VAL A 24 0.67 16.38 -2.92
N PHE A 25 1.69 15.54 -2.90
CA PHE A 25 2.80 15.59 -3.83
C PHE A 25 2.55 14.60 -4.97
N ASP A 26 2.68 15.06 -6.22
CA ASP A 26 2.46 14.24 -7.42
C ASP A 26 3.73 13.44 -7.78
N CYS A 27 3.66 12.13 -7.56
CA CYS A 27 4.74 11.18 -7.81
C CYS A 27 4.63 10.46 -9.17
N ARG A 28 3.63 10.77 -9.99
CA ARG A 28 3.32 10.00 -11.22
C ARG A 28 4.47 9.99 -12.22
N ALA A 29 5.30 11.03 -12.25
CA ALA A 29 6.48 11.12 -13.10
C ALA A 29 7.37 9.88 -12.98
N ILE A 30 7.69 9.49 -11.73
CA ILE A 30 8.53 8.33 -11.45
C ILE A 30 7.71 7.04 -11.49
N ALA A 31 6.51 7.02 -10.89
CA ALA A 31 5.68 5.82 -10.82
C ALA A 31 5.32 5.23 -12.19
N THR A 32 5.31 6.03 -13.26
CA THR A 32 4.94 5.61 -14.62
C THR A 32 6.11 5.40 -15.58
N THR A 33 7.29 5.98 -15.28
CA THR A 33 8.44 5.94 -16.19
C THR A 33 9.59 5.06 -15.69
N MET A 34 9.68 4.86 -14.38
CA MET A 34 10.71 4.03 -13.79
C MET A 34 10.40 2.55 -14.06
N VAL A 35 11.40 1.83 -14.56
CA VAL A 35 11.32 0.39 -14.82
C VAL A 35 12.42 -0.29 -14.02
N SER A 36 12.05 -1.14 -13.07
CA SER A 36 13.02 -1.95 -12.35
C SER A 36 13.52 -3.08 -13.25
N THR A 37 14.83 -3.16 -13.45
CA THR A 37 15.45 -4.32 -14.08
C THR A 37 15.91 -5.29 -12.99
N ALA A 38 15.36 -6.49 -12.99
CA ALA A 38 15.97 -7.58 -12.21
C ALA A 38 17.28 -7.96 -12.89
N THR A 39 18.41 -7.47 -12.38
CA THR A 39 19.70 -8.15 -12.62
C THR A 39 19.56 -9.53 -11.99
N GLN A 40 19.74 -10.60 -12.78
CA GLN A 40 19.57 -12.01 -12.37
C GLN A 40 19.97 -12.25 -10.90
N SER A 41 18.98 -12.22 -10.01
CA SER A 41 19.14 -12.28 -8.56
C SER A 41 18.04 -13.15 -7.99
N ASP A 42 18.28 -13.71 -6.81
CA ASP A 42 17.36 -14.60 -6.08
C ASP A 42 15.94 -13.98 -5.95
N SER A 43 15.83 -12.64 -5.92
CA SER A 43 14.54 -11.93 -5.88
C SER A 43 13.70 -12.10 -7.14
N ALA A 44 14.30 -12.28 -8.32
CA ALA A 44 13.58 -12.49 -9.57
C ALA A 44 12.95 -13.89 -9.64
N GLU A 45 13.69 -14.92 -9.20
CA GLU A 45 13.18 -16.29 -9.12
C GLU A 45 12.05 -16.40 -8.10
N GLN A 46 12.22 -15.79 -6.93
CA GLN A 46 11.19 -15.75 -5.90
C GLN A 46 9.93 -15.01 -6.39
N PHE A 47 10.07 -13.86 -7.05
CA PHE A 47 8.94 -13.14 -7.65
C PHE A 47 8.17 -14.03 -8.64
N MET A 48 8.89 -14.71 -9.55
CA MET A 48 8.26 -15.62 -10.52
C MET A 48 7.53 -16.78 -9.82
N ALA A 49 8.14 -17.39 -8.81
CA ALA A 49 7.51 -18.47 -8.03
C ALA A 49 6.22 -18.01 -7.33
N LEU A 50 6.22 -16.78 -6.79
CA LEU A 50 5.04 -16.22 -6.12
C LEU A 50 3.89 -15.92 -7.09
N ARG A 51 4.12 -15.81 -8.42
CA ARG A 51 3.02 -15.61 -9.40
C ARG A 51 2.12 -16.83 -9.52
N GLU A 52 2.66 -18.01 -9.21
CA GLU A 52 1.91 -19.27 -9.18
C GLU A 52 1.27 -19.55 -7.80
N SER A 53 1.50 -18.68 -6.80
CA SER A 53 0.94 -18.86 -5.46
C SER A 53 -0.55 -18.51 -5.39
N ASP A 54 -1.31 -19.31 -4.64
CA ASP A 54 -2.70 -19.06 -4.25
C ASP A 54 -2.84 -18.23 -2.96
N GLY A 55 -1.72 -17.72 -2.42
CA GLY A 55 -1.68 -16.97 -1.16
C GLY A 55 -1.54 -17.84 0.10
N SER A 56 -1.64 -19.17 -0.02
CA SER A 56 -1.58 -20.08 1.13
C SER A 56 -0.29 -20.01 1.96
N HIS A 57 0.78 -19.48 1.39
CA HIS A 57 2.05 -19.29 2.07
C HIS A 57 2.01 -18.22 3.19
N VAL A 58 1.01 -17.32 3.23
CA VAL A 58 0.85 -16.32 4.31
C VAL A 58 -0.33 -16.58 5.26
N PHE A 59 -1.27 -17.45 4.90
CA PHE A 59 -2.47 -17.68 5.70
C PHE A 59 -2.14 -18.20 7.11
N GLY A 60 -2.82 -17.64 8.11
CA GLY A 60 -2.59 -17.90 9.54
C GLY A 60 -1.26 -17.39 10.09
N LYS A 61 -0.41 -16.75 9.28
CA LYS A 61 0.86 -16.17 9.75
C LYS A 61 0.65 -14.75 10.26
N ARG A 62 1.59 -14.31 11.09
CA ARG A 62 1.74 -12.93 11.52
C ARG A 62 3.15 -12.44 11.16
N PRO A 63 3.35 -11.12 11.02
CA PRO A 63 4.68 -10.53 10.93
C PRO A 63 5.56 -10.97 12.13
N ASN A 64 6.88 -10.89 11.96
CA ASN A 64 7.79 -11.11 13.08
C ASN A 64 7.58 -10.04 14.16
N ASN A 65 7.80 -10.38 15.44
CA ASN A 65 7.57 -9.49 16.58
C ASN A 65 6.22 -8.74 16.52
N ALA A 66 5.16 -9.49 16.22
CA ALA A 66 3.85 -8.92 15.90
C ALA A 66 3.19 -8.22 17.10
N VAL A 67 2.76 -6.99 16.87
CA VAL A 67 1.84 -6.21 17.70
C VAL A 67 0.56 -5.91 16.93
N GLN A 68 -0.51 -5.61 17.65
CA GLN A 68 -1.82 -5.31 17.09
C GLN A 68 -2.25 -3.90 17.47
N ILE A 69 -2.73 -3.14 16.49
CA ILE A 69 -3.33 -1.82 16.65
C ILE A 69 -4.83 -1.96 16.35
N GLU A 70 -5.67 -1.54 17.29
CA GLU A 70 -7.12 -1.43 17.09
C GLU A 70 -7.43 -0.19 16.24
N VAL A 71 -8.32 -0.35 15.27
CA VAL A 71 -8.75 0.72 14.35
C VAL A 71 -10.24 0.56 14.04
N ASP A 72 -10.89 1.61 13.57
CA ASP A 72 -12.25 1.53 13.01
C ASP A 72 -12.27 2.22 11.65
N VAL A 73 -12.00 1.44 10.59
CA VAL A 73 -11.99 1.94 9.22
C VAL A 73 -13.03 1.21 8.39
N SER A 74 -13.97 1.95 7.81
CA SER A 74 -15.07 1.37 7.03
C SER A 74 -14.97 1.69 5.53
N TYR A 75 -15.26 0.70 4.69
CA TYR A 75 -15.32 0.82 3.23
C TYR A 75 -16.69 0.34 2.71
N PRO A 76 -17.36 1.08 1.82
CA PRO A 76 -18.55 0.58 1.15
C PRO A 76 -18.27 -0.74 0.43
N ALA A 77 -19.04 -1.79 0.72
CA ALA A 77 -18.92 -3.10 0.08
C ALA A 77 -19.29 -3.07 -1.42
N SER A 78 -19.83 -1.95 -1.91
CA SER A 78 -20.01 -1.70 -3.35
C SER A 78 -18.69 -1.42 -4.08
N MET A 79 -17.58 -1.15 -3.38
CA MET A 79 -16.27 -0.89 -4.00
C MET A 79 -15.66 -2.14 -4.62
N ALA A 80 -15.83 -3.30 -3.98
CA ALA A 80 -15.40 -4.59 -4.52
C ALA A 80 -16.18 -5.74 -3.91
N SER A 81 -16.31 -6.84 -4.66
CA SER A 81 -16.76 -8.11 -4.11
C SER A 81 -15.56 -8.97 -3.77
N LEU A 82 -15.22 -9.06 -2.48
CA LEU A 82 -14.07 -9.85 -2.01
C LEU A 82 -14.47 -11.34 -1.84
N PRO A 83 -13.60 -12.29 -2.23
CA PRO A 83 -13.80 -13.70 -1.94
C PRO A 83 -13.54 -14.00 -0.46
N ASP A 84 -14.04 -15.13 0.03
CA ASP A 84 -13.75 -15.60 1.39
C ASP A 84 -12.28 -16.04 1.53
N ARG A 85 -11.65 -16.46 0.43
CA ARG A 85 -10.27 -16.92 0.38
C ARG A 85 -9.63 -16.73 -0.99
N GLY A 86 -8.34 -16.37 -1.00
CA GLY A 86 -7.48 -16.35 -2.19
C GLY A 86 -6.72 -15.05 -2.37
N VAL A 87 -6.02 -14.92 -3.50
CA VAL A 87 -5.31 -13.69 -3.86
C VAL A 87 -6.31 -12.66 -4.39
N ILE A 88 -6.32 -11.46 -3.80
CA ILE A 88 -7.18 -10.33 -4.18
C ILE A 88 -6.42 -9.22 -4.91
N CYS A 89 -5.10 -9.15 -4.74
CA CYS A 89 -4.21 -8.33 -5.55
C CYS A 89 -2.94 -9.13 -5.84
N ARG A 90 -2.58 -9.28 -7.11
CA ARG A 90 -1.34 -9.93 -7.53
C ARG A 90 -0.49 -8.93 -8.31
N ALA A 91 0.76 -8.76 -7.89
CA ALA A 91 1.71 -7.97 -8.64
C ALA A 91 1.98 -8.61 -10.01
N GLU A 92 1.97 -7.83 -11.09
CA GLU A 92 2.13 -8.33 -12.47
C GLU A 92 3.56 -8.14 -12.97
N THR A 93 4.22 -7.08 -12.47
CA THR A 93 5.56 -6.68 -12.85
C THR A 93 6.43 -6.49 -11.61
N LEU A 94 7.75 -6.40 -11.80
CA LEU A 94 8.68 -6.07 -10.72
C LEU A 94 8.37 -4.71 -10.08
N ASP A 95 7.73 -3.81 -10.80
CA ASP A 95 7.38 -2.49 -10.28
C ASP A 95 6.11 -2.51 -9.43
N ASP A 96 5.43 -3.65 -9.32
CA ASP A 96 4.33 -3.84 -8.38
C ASP A 96 4.90 -4.45 -7.09
N LYS A 97 4.78 -3.72 -5.97
CA LYS A 97 5.54 -4.03 -4.73
C LYS A 97 4.82 -4.93 -3.74
N TRP A 98 3.55 -5.21 -3.98
CA TRP A 98 2.67 -5.89 -3.04
C TRP A 98 1.89 -7.02 -3.70
N ASP A 99 1.75 -8.13 -2.99
CA ASP A 99 0.67 -9.08 -3.17
C ASP A 99 -0.26 -9.01 -1.96
N ILE A 100 -1.55 -9.17 -2.20
CA ILE A 100 -2.58 -9.14 -1.16
C ILE A 100 -3.48 -10.35 -1.31
N ALA A 101 -3.66 -11.07 -0.22
CA ALA A 101 -4.52 -12.24 -0.16
C ALA A 101 -5.50 -12.13 1.02
N ILE A 102 -6.59 -12.87 0.97
CA ILE A 102 -7.59 -12.95 2.03
C ILE A 102 -7.82 -14.41 2.41
N ASP A 103 -8.06 -14.70 3.68
CA ASP A 103 -8.53 -16.00 4.19
C ASP A 103 -9.39 -15.76 5.43
N ASP A 104 -10.67 -16.14 5.34
CA ASP A 104 -11.63 -16.11 6.45
C ASP A 104 -11.68 -14.77 7.21
N GLY A 105 -11.81 -13.68 6.44
CA GLY A 105 -11.90 -12.33 7.00
C GLY A 105 -10.56 -11.71 7.41
N VAL A 106 -9.42 -12.37 7.19
CA VAL A 106 -8.10 -11.76 7.41
C VAL A 106 -7.45 -11.41 6.08
N VAL A 107 -7.03 -10.16 5.91
CA VAL A 107 -6.29 -9.69 4.74
C VAL A 107 -4.80 -9.66 5.05
N TYR A 108 -3.99 -10.20 4.14
CA TYR A 108 -2.54 -10.37 4.27
C TYR A 108 -1.83 -9.53 3.21
N PHE A 109 -0.87 -8.70 3.61
CA PHE A 109 -0.10 -7.82 2.74
C PHE A 109 1.37 -8.28 2.73
N SER A 110 1.83 -8.82 1.61
CA SER A 110 3.21 -9.29 1.47
C SER A 110 3.98 -8.55 0.38
N ARG A 111 5.30 -8.44 0.57
CA ARG A 111 6.19 -7.91 -0.46
C ARG A 111 6.23 -8.88 -1.63
N SER A 112 5.99 -8.38 -2.83
CA SER A 112 5.85 -9.22 -4.02
C SER A 112 7.14 -9.95 -4.43
N TRP A 113 8.30 -9.42 -4.04
CA TRP A 113 9.61 -9.97 -4.41
C TRP A 113 10.12 -11.01 -3.43
N THR A 114 9.76 -10.90 -2.15
CA THR A 114 10.29 -11.77 -1.08
C THR A 114 9.23 -12.72 -0.54
N GLY A 115 7.94 -12.39 -0.70
CA GLY A 115 6.83 -13.07 -0.05
C GLY A 115 6.75 -12.77 1.46
N GLU A 116 7.53 -11.79 1.94
CA GLU A 116 7.53 -11.37 3.34
C GLU A 116 6.19 -10.75 3.70
N LEU A 117 5.52 -11.31 4.71
CA LEU A 117 4.31 -10.75 5.28
C LEU A 117 4.65 -9.54 6.15
N VAL A 118 4.17 -8.37 5.75
CA VAL A 118 4.44 -7.10 6.46
C VAL A 118 3.28 -6.71 7.35
N TYR A 119 2.05 -6.87 6.85
CA TYR A 119 0.83 -6.57 7.60
C TYR A 119 -0.18 -7.71 7.45
N ASN A 120 -1.01 -7.89 8.46
CA ASN A 120 -2.35 -8.43 8.24
C ASN A 120 -3.38 -7.55 8.95
N CYS A 121 -4.65 -7.62 8.53
CA CYS A 121 -5.73 -6.90 9.18
C CYS A 121 -7.00 -7.76 9.20
N ASP A 122 -7.80 -7.60 10.24
CA ASP A 122 -9.13 -8.21 10.31
C ASP A 122 -10.10 -7.36 9.49
N LEU A 123 -10.90 -7.99 8.63
CA LEU A 123 -11.86 -7.36 7.73
C LEU A 123 -13.23 -8.06 7.87
N GLU A 124 -14.13 -7.40 8.57
CA GLU A 124 -15.48 -7.89 8.83
C GLU A 124 -16.48 -7.24 7.86
N LYS A 125 -17.44 -8.01 7.35
CA LYS A 125 -18.52 -7.45 6.52
C LYS A 125 -19.77 -7.23 7.37
N HIS A 126 -20.15 -5.98 7.59
CA HIS A 126 -21.37 -5.59 8.26
C HIS A 126 -22.33 -4.91 7.29
N GLY A 127 -23.35 -5.66 6.83
CA GLY A 127 -24.32 -5.15 5.87
C GLY A 127 -23.66 -4.76 4.54
N ASP A 128 -23.71 -3.46 4.23
CA ASP A 128 -23.18 -2.85 3.00
C ASP A 128 -21.77 -2.25 3.19
N HIS A 129 -21.09 -2.53 4.30
CA HIS A 129 -19.72 -2.07 4.57
C HIS A 129 -18.79 -3.22 4.95
N TYR A 130 -17.52 -3.07 4.58
CA TYR A 130 -16.39 -3.78 5.17
C TYR A 130 -15.79 -2.92 6.27
N HIS A 131 -15.41 -3.51 7.39
CA HIS A 131 -14.80 -2.86 8.55
C HIS A 131 -13.46 -3.49 8.84
N VAL A 132 -12.42 -2.67 8.90
CA VAL A 132 -11.14 -3.05 9.45
C VAL A 132 -11.16 -2.72 10.93
N THR A 133 -11.00 -3.73 11.78
CA THR A 133 -11.07 -3.61 13.25
C THR A 133 -9.70 -3.71 13.91
N SER A 134 -8.74 -4.32 13.22
CA SER A 134 -7.38 -4.48 13.73
C SER A 134 -6.36 -4.52 12.60
N ILE A 135 -5.16 -4.02 12.88
CA ILE A 135 -3.99 -4.16 12.01
C ILE A 135 -2.87 -4.78 12.84
N VAL A 136 -2.29 -5.87 12.33
CA VAL A 136 -1.11 -6.52 12.92
C VAL A 136 0.11 -6.22 12.05
N LEU A 137 1.17 -5.78 12.71
CA LEU A 137 2.44 -5.38 12.12
C LEU A 137 3.60 -5.76 13.05
N SER A 138 4.84 -5.69 12.58
CA SER A 138 6.00 -5.82 13.47
C SER A 138 6.14 -4.59 14.36
N GLU A 139 6.46 -4.78 15.64
CA GLU A 139 6.87 -3.69 16.53
C GLU A 139 8.14 -2.99 16.01
N ASP A 140 9.01 -3.73 15.33
CA ASP A 140 10.34 -3.26 14.88
C ASP A 140 10.26 -2.15 13.84
N ILE A 141 9.10 -1.97 13.20
CA ILE A 141 8.87 -0.94 12.17
C ILE A 141 8.11 0.28 12.70
N ILE A 142 7.70 0.27 13.98
CA ILE A 142 6.95 1.38 14.57
C ILE A 142 7.91 2.51 14.93
N ASP A 143 7.64 3.71 14.39
CA ASP A 143 8.22 4.95 14.88
C ASP A 143 7.34 5.49 16.01
N GLU A 144 7.91 5.62 17.21
CA GLU A 144 7.21 6.13 18.39
C GLU A 144 6.66 7.55 18.20
N ASN A 145 7.22 8.32 17.26
CA ASN A 145 6.78 9.69 16.97
C ASN A 145 5.70 9.75 15.88
N ASP A 146 5.35 8.63 15.25
CA ASP A 146 4.33 8.53 14.19
C ASP A 146 3.68 7.13 14.19
N VAL A 147 3.15 6.74 15.35
CA VAL A 147 2.63 5.38 15.61
C VAL A 147 1.52 4.93 14.67
N TYR A 148 0.83 5.88 14.02
CA TYR A 148 -0.27 5.62 13.09
C TYR A 148 0.17 5.59 11.62
N TYR A 149 1.45 5.85 11.29
CA TYR A 149 1.93 5.83 9.91
C TYR A 149 1.52 4.56 9.16
N HIS A 150 1.75 3.39 9.77
CA HIS A 150 1.44 2.10 9.15
C HIS A 150 -0.06 1.81 9.05
N VAL A 151 -0.89 2.39 9.91
CA VAL A 151 -2.36 2.35 9.75
C VAL A 151 -2.76 3.03 8.44
N HIS A 152 -2.20 4.21 8.17
CA HIS A 152 -2.44 4.91 6.91
C HIS A 152 -1.82 4.21 5.70
N VAL A 153 -0.70 3.48 5.87
CA VAL A 153 -0.14 2.63 4.81
C VAL A 153 -1.12 1.51 4.45
N VAL A 154 -1.65 0.78 5.43
CA VAL A 154 -2.63 -0.28 5.19
C VAL A 154 -3.91 0.28 4.57
N ASN A 155 -4.40 1.42 5.05
CA ASN A 155 -5.55 2.09 4.45
C ASN A 155 -5.30 2.45 2.98
N TYR A 156 -4.12 3.00 2.66
CA TYR A 156 -3.71 3.24 1.28
C TYR A 156 -3.67 1.95 0.46
N LEU A 157 -3.11 0.85 0.99
CA LEU A 157 -3.05 -0.43 0.27
C LEU A 157 -4.45 -0.99 0.00
N LEU A 158 -5.38 -0.87 0.95
CA LEU A 158 -6.77 -1.27 0.76
C LEU A 158 -7.42 -0.44 -0.37
N PHE A 159 -7.37 0.88 -0.31
CA PHE A 159 -7.92 1.72 -1.39
C PHE A 159 -7.27 1.43 -2.75
N SER A 160 -5.94 1.50 -2.81
CA SER A 160 -5.22 1.48 -4.09
C SER A 160 -5.08 0.09 -4.70
N HIS A 161 -4.93 -0.98 -3.91
CA HIS A 161 -4.64 -2.32 -4.42
C HIS A 161 -5.84 -3.26 -4.33
N VAL A 162 -6.70 -3.13 -3.32
CA VAL A 162 -7.88 -4.00 -3.14
C VAL A 162 -9.11 -3.41 -3.81
N PHE A 163 -9.35 -2.11 -3.62
CA PHE A 163 -10.53 -1.42 -4.17
C PHE A 163 -10.27 -0.67 -5.49
N ASP A 164 -9.02 -0.65 -5.96
CA ASP A 164 -8.56 0.05 -7.18
C ASP A 164 -8.96 1.54 -7.25
N VAL A 165 -8.95 2.20 -6.10
CA VAL A 165 -9.22 3.63 -5.93
C VAL A 165 -7.90 4.39 -5.85
N VAL A 166 -7.76 5.43 -6.66
CA VAL A 166 -6.61 6.36 -6.54
C VAL A 166 -6.70 7.05 -5.17
N TYR A 167 -5.65 6.91 -4.37
CA TYR A 167 -5.57 7.42 -3.01
C TYR A 167 -4.13 7.81 -2.70
N PRO A 168 -3.83 8.92 -2.02
CA PRO A 168 -2.46 9.26 -1.68
C PRO A 168 -1.96 8.38 -0.53
N HIS A 169 -0.72 7.90 -0.65
CA HIS A 169 -0.07 7.19 0.44
C HIS A 169 0.49 8.18 1.48
N PRO A 170 0.64 7.77 2.74
CA PRO A 170 1.24 8.63 3.75
C PRO A 170 2.75 8.81 3.48
N LEU A 171 3.26 9.96 3.90
CA LEU A 171 4.67 10.22 4.16
C LEU A 171 4.93 10.11 5.67
N PRO A 172 6.12 9.66 6.09
CA PRO A 172 6.51 9.72 7.50
C PRO A 172 6.52 11.18 7.98
N LEU A 173 6.02 11.44 9.18
CA LEU A 173 6.01 12.78 9.77
C LEU A 173 7.34 13.17 10.43
N THR A 174 8.19 12.19 10.68
CA THR A 174 9.38 12.32 11.51
C THR A 174 10.62 12.75 10.73
N GLU A 175 10.51 12.75 9.40
CA GLU A 175 11.60 13.09 8.49
C GLU A 175 11.20 14.24 7.55
N GLU A 176 12.07 15.26 7.44
CA GLU A 176 11.97 16.21 6.34
C GLU A 176 12.56 15.59 5.08
N LEU A 177 11.69 15.05 4.24
CA LEU A 177 12.05 14.49 2.94
C LEU A 177 12.15 15.58 1.87
N SER A 178 13.19 15.52 1.05
CA SER A 178 13.24 16.29 -0.20
C SER A 178 12.25 15.74 -1.22
N GLU A 179 11.95 16.50 -2.27
CA GLU A 179 11.06 16.03 -3.35
C GLU A 179 11.60 14.77 -4.04
N ASP A 180 12.92 14.68 -4.25
CA ASP A 180 13.57 13.50 -4.79
C ASP A 180 13.44 12.28 -3.85
N ASP A 181 13.59 12.50 -2.53
CA ASP A 181 13.41 11.43 -1.54
C ASP A 181 11.96 10.95 -1.50
N ILE A 182 10.98 11.87 -1.61
CA ILE A 182 9.57 11.52 -1.71
C ILE A 182 9.34 10.65 -2.94
N LEU A 183 9.81 11.06 -4.12
CA LEU A 183 9.64 10.29 -5.36
C LEU A 183 10.22 8.88 -5.25
N MET A 184 11.47 8.78 -4.77
CA MET A 184 12.18 7.50 -4.69
C MET A 184 11.60 6.57 -3.63
N SER A 185 11.26 7.10 -2.45
CA SER A 185 10.65 6.30 -1.37
C SER A 185 9.22 5.85 -1.73
N SER A 186 8.45 6.70 -2.42
CA SER A 186 7.11 6.37 -2.93
C SER A 186 7.18 5.18 -3.89
N PHE A 187 8.09 5.23 -4.88
CA PHE A 187 8.27 4.14 -5.83
C PHE A 187 8.84 2.88 -5.18
N ALA A 188 9.80 3.01 -4.27
CA ALA A 188 10.37 1.87 -3.55
C ALA A 188 9.30 1.15 -2.72
N SER A 189 8.40 1.90 -2.08
CA SER A 189 7.40 1.36 -1.16
C SER A 189 6.15 0.86 -1.88
N PHE A 190 5.70 1.56 -2.92
CA PHE A 190 4.38 1.38 -3.54
C PHE A 190 4.42 1.22 -5.06
N GLY A 191 5.58 1.40 -5.68
CA GLY A 191 5.80 1.12 -7.08
C GLY A 191 4.90 1.93 -8.00
N ARG A 192 4.32 1.26 -9.00
CA ARG A 192 3.49 1.91 -10.03
C ARG A 192 2.17 2.49 -9.51
N LYS A 193 1.73 2.16 -8.29
CA LYS A 193 0.51 2.72 -7.68
C LYS A 193 0.79 3.93 -6.79
N GLY A 194 2.06 4.21 -6.44
CA GLY A 194 2.47 5.34 -5.59
C GLY A 194 2.39 6.68 -6.31
N TRP A 195 1.20 7.11 -6.72
CA TRP A 195 0.99 8.29 -7.55
C TRP A 195 0.95 9.61 -6.78
N PHE A 196 0.45 9.59 -5.56
CA PHE A 196 0.32 10.78 -4.75
C PHE A 196 0.77 10.47 -3.34
N ALA A 197 1.51 11.40 -2.73
CA ALA A 197 2.00 11.28 -1.37
C ALA A 197 1.45 12.43 -0.51
N THR A 198 1.23 12.22 0.78
CA THR A 198 0.79 13.30 1.67
C THR A 198 1.38 13.22 3.06
N LYS A 199 1.61 14.37 3.68
CA LYS A 199 1.93 14.47 5.11
C LYS A 199 0.69 14.47 5.99
N GLU A 200 -0.50 14.76 5.44
CA GLU A 200 -1.71 14.83 6.24
C GLU A 200 -2.25 13.42 6.55
N ARG A 201 -2.74 13.24 7.78
CA ARG A 201 -3.51 12.06 8.17
C ARG A 201 -4.97 12.38 7.88
N PHE A 202 -5.56 11.64 6.95
CA PHE A 202 -6.91 11.91 6.46
C PHE A 202 -7.60 10.58 6.07
N GLY A 203 -8.93 10.62 6.04
CA GLY A 203 -9.77 9.42 5.92
C GLY A 203 -10.31 8.93 7.27
N ASN A 204 -11.17 7.92 7.23
CA ASN A 204 -11.94 7.40 8.38
C ASN A 204 -11.05 6.57 9.33
N SER A 205 -10.12 7.18 10.06
CA SER A 205 -9.29 6.49 11.06
C SER A 205 -9.32 7.18 12.42
N GLU A 206 -10.50 7.64 12.86
CA GLU A 206 -10.75 8.06 14.24
C GLU A 206 -11.33 6.90 15.06
#